data_AF-A0AA37GY47-F1
#
_entry.id   AF-A0AA37GY47-F1
#
_cell.length_a   1.000
_cell.length_b   1.000
_cell.length_c   1.000
_cell.angle_alpha   90.00
_cell.angle_beta   90.00
_cell.angle_gamma   90.00
#
_symmetry.space_group_name_H-M   'P 1'
#
loop_
_entity.id
_entity.type
_entity.pdbx_description
1 polymer ?
#
loop_
_entity_poly.entity_id
_entity_poly.type
_entity_poly.pdbx_seq_one_letter_code
_entity_poly.pdbx_strand_id
1 'polypeptide(L)'
;MTTNGPRIVLPNHFADEIKERPELEFFNNFGLPYRGFEAHKDSFEGKDGILPRTVRTKLTQRLGLTTGCMAEEASEALREVFGNDSTWRVSVIKKDVQEVAARMSSRVFLGRDLARDGRWLKIAKDHTFQIFRAVLQLNQLPKPLRWPLQWFLPNCKALRQQVSDARRIIAPETQKRVEMMKARSLGKKVPKTIDALSWILEVGEGKNFDPAHVQLALSVVSINTAGEVMAQAVMDLCEHPELILALREEIIQVVKANGWQKSTFYQLRLMDSFLKESQRVHALNWCKKSFPSQ
;
A
#
# COMPACT_ATOMS: atom_id res chain seq x y z
N MET A 1 -13.08 -21.99 15.76
CA MET A 1 -11.94 -21.51 16.58
C MET A 1 -10.96 -20.81 15.66
N THR A 2 -10.64 -19.54 15.91
CA THR A 2 -9.62 -18.83 15.15
C THR A 2 -8.22 -19.31 15.57
N THR A 3 -7.32 -19.50 14.62
CA THR A 3 -5.93 -19.98 14.83
C THR A 3 -5.08 -19.09 15.75
N ASN A 4 -5.59 -17.92 16.16
CA ASN A 4 -4.89 -16.92 16.97
C ASN A 4 -5.49 -16.73 18.39
N GLY A 5 -6.25 -17.71 18.90
CA GLY A 5 -6.89 -17.62 20.21
C GLY A 5 -8.28 -16.97 20.18
N PRO A 6 -8.88 -16.70 21.36
CA PRO A 6 -10.21 -16.09 21.46
C PRO A 6 -10.18 -14.65 20.94
N ARG A 7 -11.17 -14.29 20.11
CA ARG A 7 -11.37 -12.91 19.66
C ARG A 7 -12.50 -12.29 20.46
N ILE A 8 -12.21 -11.18 21.13
CA ILE A 8 -13.21 -10.38 21.85
C ILE A 8 -13.64 -9.25 20.92
N VAL A 9 -14.95 -9.12 20.69
CA VAL A 9 -15.52 -8.00 19.93
C VAL A 9 -16.01 -6.98 20.95
N LEU A 10 -15.43 -5.78 20.91
CA LEU A 10 -15.77 -4.69 21.82
C LEU A 10 -16.66 -3.65 21.12
N PRO A 11 -17.62 -3.04 21.84
CA PRO A 11 -18.37 -1.89 21.35
C PRO A 11 -17.47 -0.73 20.90
N ASN A 12 -17.93 0.06 19.92
CA ASN A 12 -17.14 1.15 19.33
C ASN A 12 -16.75 2.26 20.33
N HIS A 13 -17.47 2.42 21.45
CA HIS A 13 -17.12 3.42 22.46
C HIS A 13 -15.79 3.13 23.17
N PHE A 14 -15.26 1.91 23.08
CA PHE A 14 -13.92 1.57 23.56
C PHE A 14 -12.81 1.87 22.54
N ALA A 15 -13.13 2.32 21.31
CA ALA A 15 -12.13 2.54 20.28
C ALA A 15 -11.04 3.54 20.70
N ASP A 16 -11.44 4.59 21.43
CA ASP A 16 -10.51 5.60 21.93
C ASP A 16 -9.57 5.08 23.03
N GLU A 17 -10.03 4.14 23.84
CA GLU A 17 -9.19 3.49 24.86
C GLU A 17 -8.25 2.46 24.22
N ILE A 18 -8.73 1.70 23.22
CA ILE A 18 -7.96 0.66 22.54
C ILE A 18 -6.83 1.27 21.71
N LYS A 19 -7.07 2.38 20.99
CA LYS A 19 -6.06 3.01 20.12
C LYS A 19 -4.86 3.56 20.89
N GLU A 20 -5.03 3.83 22.19
CA GLU A 20 -3.97 4.37 23.04
C GLU A 20 -3.03 3.30 23.58
N ARG A 21 -3.47 2.04 23.64
CA ARG A 21 -2.72 0.91 24.19
C ARG A 21 -1.77 0.29 23.15
N PRO A 22 -0.44 0.40 23.31
CA PRO A 22 0.52 -0.15 22.36
C PRO A 22 0.46 -1.68 22.21
N GLU A 23 0.00 -2.39 23.26
CA GLU A 23 -0.10 -3.85 23.26
C GLU A 23 -1.21 -4.36 22.34
N LEU A 24 -2.19 -3.50 22.03
CA LEU A 24 -3.34 -3.80 21.18
C LEU A 24 -3.12 -3.33 19.73
N GLU A 25 -1.93 -2.80 19.40
CA GLU A 25 -1.60 -2.41 18.04
C GLU A 25 -1.59 -3.63 17.10
N PHE A 26 -2.41 -3.55 16.05
CA PHE A 26 -2.65 -4.63 15.10
C PHE A 26 -1.37 -5.21 14.49
N PHE A 27 -0.41 -4.35 14.15
CA PHE A 27 0.80 -4.76 13.43
C PHE A 27 1.87 -5.40 14.31
N ASN A 28 1.86 -5.18 15.63
CA ASN A 28 2.82 -5.79 16.56
C ASN A 28 2.70 -7.33 16.57
N ASN A 29 1.56 -7.88 16.14
CA ASN A 29 1.28 -9.32 16.11
C ASN A 29 1.42 -9.98 14.72
N PHE A 30 1.84 -9.23 13.68
CA PHE A 30 1.95 -9.77 12.31
C PHE A 30 3.33 -10.35 11.98
N GLY A 31 4.37 -10.01 12.73
CA GLY A 31 5.74 -10.46 12.48
C GLY A 31 6.03 -11.84 13.08
N LEU A 32 6.26 -12.84 12.22
CA LEU A 32 6.85 -14.10 12.67
C LEU A 32 8.38 -13.95 12.76
N PRO A 33 9.05 -14.57 13.76
CA PRO A 33 10.52 -14.48 13.94
C PRO A 33 11.27 -15.40 12.96
N TYR A 34 10.87 -15.40 11.69
CA TYR A 34 11.35 -16.32 10.65
C TYR A 34 11.90 -15.54 9.47
N ARG A 35 12.86 -16.16 8.77
CA ARG A 35 13.51 -15.53 7.62
C ARG A 35 12.53 -15.41 6.46
N GLY A 36 12.39 -14.21 5.90
CA GLY A 36 11.37 -13.81 4.92
C GLY A 36 10.25 -12.92 5.50
N PHE A 37 10.07 -12.88 6.83
CA PHE A 37 9.04 -12.07 7.50
C PHE A 37 9.57 -10.75 8.08
N GLU A 38 10.87 -10.47 7.90
CA GLU A 38 11.56 -9.31 8.44
C GLU A 38 10.96 -8.01 7.91
N ALA A 39 10.48 -8.00 6.67
CA ALA A 39 9.79 -6.84 6.10
C ALA A 39 8.66 -6.32 7.00
N HIS A 40 7.89 -7.22 7.63
CA HIS A 40 6.83 -6.82 8.55
C HIS A 40 7.39 -6.50 9.94
N LYS A 41 8.31 -7.33 10.45
CA LYS A 41 8.88 -7.13 11.78
C LYS A 41 9.60 -5.78 11.90
N ASP A 42 10.51 -5.49 10.98
CA ASP A 42 11.39 -4.32 11.03
C ASP A 42 10.64 -3.01 10.69
N SER A 43 9.54 -3.11 9.95
CA SER A 43 8.79 -1.94 9.50
C SER A 43 7.71 -1.50 10.49
N PHE A 44 7.19 -2.40 11.32
CA PHE A 44 6.10 -2.11 12.25
C PHE A 44 6.55 -2.07 13.73
N GLU A 45 7.78 -1.64 13.99
CA GLU A 45 8.29 -1.43 15.36
C GLU A 45 7.62 -0.22 16.04
N GLY A 46 6.37 -0.36 16.48
CA GLY A 46 5.62 0.66 17.22
C GLY A 46 5.52 2.03 16.53
N LYS A 47 5.08 3.05 17.27
CA LYS A 47 4.83 4.41 16.75
C LYS A 47 6.09 5.14 16.26
N ASP A 48 7.27 4.75 16.72
CA ASP A 48 8.57 5.36 16.37
C ASP A 48 9.38 4.56 15.34
N GLY A 49 8.79 3.48 14.80
CA GLY A 49 9.34 2.73 13.69
C GLY A 49 9.56 3.62 12.46
N ILE A 50 10.49 3.20 11.59
CA ILE A 50 10.89 3.99 10.41
C ILE A 50 9.68 4.22 9.49
N LEU A 51 8.84 3.22 9.27
CA LEU A 51 7.67 3.33 8.41
C LEU A 51 6.59 4.28 8.98
N PRO A 52 6.05 4.09 10.20
CA PRO A 52 5.05 5.02 10.76
C PRO A 52 5.55 6.46 10.86
N ARG A 53 6.82 6.65 11.26
CA ARG A 53 7.43 7.98 11.32
C ARG A 53 7.54 8.61 9.95
N THR A 54 7.95 7.86 8.93
CA THR A 54 8.04 8.36 7.55
C THR A 54 6.67 8.75 7.00
N VAL A 55 5.64 7.91 7.22
CA VAL A 55 4.28 8.20 6.79
C VAL A 55 3.77 9.50 7.45
N ARG A 56 3.89 9.61 8.78
CA ARG A 56 3.39 10.76 9.55
C ARG A 56 4.11 12.06 9.22
N THR A 57 5.45 12.03 9.14
CA THR A 57 6.27 13.25 9.09
C THR A 57 6.64 13.67 7.67
N LYS A 58 6.65 12.75 6.71
CA LYS A 58 7.12 13.04 5.34
C LYS A 58 5.99 12.88 4.34
N LEU A 59 5.38 11.69 4.26
CA LEU A 59 4.37 11.38 3.24
C LEU A 59 3.17 12.33 3.37
N THR A 60 2.47 12.35 4.50
CA THR A 60 1.25 13.17 4.70
C THR A 60 1.51 14.67 4.50
N GLN A 61 2.64 15.17 4.98
CA GLN A 61 3.00 16.59 4.86
C GLN A 61 3.36 16.99 3.43
N ARG A 62 3.89 16.06 2.62
CA ARG A 62 4.38 16.31 1.26
C ARG A 62 3.45 15.81 0.15
N LEU A 63 2.25 15.32 0.49
CA LEU A 63 1.25 14.86 -0.50
C LEU A 63 0.97 15.90 -1.59
N GLY A 64 1.00 17.19 -1.26
CA GLY A 64 0.77 18.24 -2.26
C GLY A 64 1.87 18.36 -3.31
N LEU A 65 3.08 17.88 -3.02
CA LEU A 65 4.19 17.86 -3.97
C LEU A 65 4.11 16.65 -4.93
N THR A 66 3.34 15.62 -4.56
CA THR A 66 3.20 14.40 -5.36
C THR A 66 1.97 14.40 -6.27
N THR A 67 1.01 15.31 -6.04
CA THR A 67 -0.27 15.37 -6.77
C THR A 67 -0.10 15.38 -8.29
N GLY A 68 0.74 16.26 -8.85
CA GLY A 68 0.94 16.34 -10.30
C GLY A 68 1.51 15.04 -10.88
N CYS A 69 2.59 14.52 -10.27
CA CYS A 69 3.20 13.24 -10.65
C CYS A 69 2.21 12.06 -10.57
N MET A 70 1.30 12.07 -9.59
CA MET A 70 0.28 11.04 -9.44
C MET A 70 -0.80 11.14 -10.51
N ALA A 71 -1.23 12.34 -10.91
CA ALA A 71 -2.22 12.52 -11.97
C ALA A 71 -1.67 12.06 -13.34
N GLU A 72 -0.39 12.35 -13.62
CA GLU A 72 0.31 11.86 -14.81
C GLU A 72 0.38 10.32 -14.81
N GLU A 73 0.85 9.72 -13.72
CA GLU A 73 0.97 8.26 -13.62
C GLU A 73 -0.41 7.59 -13.67
N ALA A 74 -1.43 8.15 -13.02
CA ALA A 74 -2.79 7.63 -13.09
C ALA A 74 -3.30 7.61 -14.53
N SER A 75 -3.06 8.68 -15.29
CA SER A 75 -3.47 8.76 -16.70
C SER A 75 -2.79 7.71 -17.56
N GLU A 76 -1.49 7.47 -17.35
CA GLU A 76 -0.76 6.42 -18.09
C GLU A 76 -1.17 5.02 -17.66
N ALA A 77 -1.29 4.77 -16.35
CA ALA A 77 -1.68 3.47 -15.81
C ALA A 77 -3.09 3.09 -16.27
N LEU A 78 -4.03 4.03 -16.26
CA LEU A 78 -5.39 3.81 -16.77
C LEU A 78 -5.37 3.47 -18.26
N ARG A 79 -4.57 4.15 -19.09
CA ARG A 79 -4.45 3.83 -20.52
C ARG A 79 -3.83 2.46 -20.78
N GLU A 80 -2.83 2.07 -19.99
CA GLU A 80 -2.18 0.77 -20.16
C GLU A 80 -3.10 -0.38 -19.73
N VAL A 81 -3.81 -0.20 -18.63
CA VAL A 81 -4.73 -1.23 -18.09
C VAL A 81 -6.01 -1.28 -18.93
N PHE A 82 -6.65 -0.14 -19.19
CA PHE A 82 -7.95 -0.05 -19.85
C PHE A 82 -7.90 0.04 -21.38
N GLY A 83 -6.73 0.33 -21.95
CA GLY A 83 -6.57 0.59 -23.38
C GLY A 83 -7.11 1.97 -23.78
N ASN A 84 -6.90 2.32 -25.05
CA ASN A 84 -7.49 3.52 -25.67
C ASN A 84 -8.60 3.17 -26.68
N ASP A 85 -8.79 1.88 -26.95
CA ASP A 85 -9.72 1.43 -27.97
C ASP A 85 -11.15 1.41 -27.41
N SER A 86 -12.12 1.85 -28.22
CA SER A 86 -13.54 1.86 -27.87
C SER A 86 -14.21 0.48 -27.99
N THR A 87 -13.43 -0.58 -28.16
CA THR A 87 -13.93 -1.95 -28.31
C THR A 87 -14.35 -2.51 -26.95
N TRP A 88 -15.56 -3.06 -26.88
CA TRP A 88 -16.03 -3.77 -25.68
C TRP A 88 -15.10 -4.93 -25.32
N ARG A 89 -14.77 -5.05 -24.04
CA ARG A 89 -13.92 -6.11 -23.49
C ARG A 89 -14.40 -6.52 -22.11
N VAL A 90 -14.22 -7.80 -21.80
CA VAL A 90 -14.48 -8.33 -20.46
C VAL A 90 -13.27 -8.03 -19.58
N SER A 91 -13.51 -7.46 -18.40
CA SER A 91 -12.48 -7.09 -17.43
C SER A 91 -12.80 -7.66 -16.06
N VAL A 92 -11.76 -8.02 -15.31
CA VAL A 92 -11.87 -8.33 -13.88
C VAL A 92 -11.49 -7.06 -13.12
N ILE A 93 -12.49 -6.24 -12.80
CA ILE A 93 -12.30 -4.89 -12.22
C ILE A 93 -11.29 -4.89 -11.07
N LYS A 94 -11.42 -5.83 -10.12
CA LYS A 94 -10.51 -5.93 -8.97
C LYS A 94 -9.05 -6.09 -9.38
N LYS A 95 -8.76 -6.93 -10.37
CA LYS A 95 -7.40 -7.17 -10.87
C LYS A 95 -6.86 -5.90 -11.55
N ASP A 96 -7.70 -5.27 -12.37
CA ASP A 96 -7.33 -4.11 -13.16
C ASP A 96 -7.06 -2.88 -12.28
N VAL A 97 -7.93 -2.59 -11.31
CA VAL A 97 -7.70 -1.46 -10.38
C VAL A 97 -6.55 -1.73 -9.41
N GLN A 98 -6.27 -2.99 -9.06
CA GLN A 98 -5.08 -3.35 -8.28
C GLN A 98 -3.78 -3.08 -9.06
N GLU A 99 -3.78 -3.26 -10.38
CA GLU A 99 -2.65 -2.88 -11.23
C GLU A 99 -2.42 -1.37 -11.17
N VAL A 100 -3.49 -0.59 -11.33
CA VAL A 100 -3.43 0.88 -11.25
C VAL A 100 -2.95 1.31 -9.85
N ALA A 101 -3.47 0.70 -8.78
CA ALA A 101 -3.05 0.95 -7.40
C ALA A 101 -1.56 0.69 -7.20
N ALA A 102 -1.06 -0.44 -7.72
CA ALA A 102 0.34 -0.84 -7.60
C ALA A 102 1.27 0.15 -8.28
N ARG A 103 0.94 0.58 -9.50
CA ARG A 103 1.71 1.57 -10.25
C ARG A 103 1.72 2.94 -9.57
N MET A 104 0.54 3.45 -9.20
CA MET A 104 0.43 4.74 -8.53
C MET A 104 1.18 4.76 -7.19
N SER A 105 1.05 3.70 -6.39
CA SER A 105 1.75 3.57 -5.11
C SER A 105 3.27 3.54 -5.33
N SER A 106 3.73 2.71 -6.29
CA SER A 106 5.15 2.59 -6.60
C SER A 106 5.76 3.90 -7.11
N ARG A 107 5.00 4.72 -7.84
CA ARG A 107 5.44 6.05 -8.31
C ARG A 107 5.77 7.00 -7.18
N VAL A 108 4.97 6.97 -6.11
CA VAL A 108 5.18 7.77 -4.90
C VAL A 108 6.29 7.17 -4.04
N PHE A 109 6.42 5.84 -4.02
CA PHE A 109 7.31 5.16 -3.09
C PHE A 109 8.76 5.05 -3.58
N LEU A 110 8.94 4.73 -4.85
CA LEU A 110 10.23 4.39 -5.45
C LEU A 110 10.61 5.28 -6.63
N GLY A 111 9.69 6.14 -7.09
CA GLY A 111 9.89 7.01 -8.25
C GLY A 111 9.41 6.40 -9.56
N ARG A 112 9.64 7.12 -10.66
CA ARG A 112 9.05 6.81 -11.98
C ARG A 112 9.57 5.49 -12.57
N ASP A 113 10.87 5.24 -12.45
CA ASP A 113 11.50 4.11 -13.15
C ASP A 113 11.03 2.77 -12.58
N LEU A 114 11.03 2.63 -11.25
CA LEU A 114 10.57 1.42 -10.58
C LEU A 114 9.05 1.26 -10.57
N ALA A 115 8.28 2.34 -10.73
CA ALA A 115 6.84 2.27 -10.89
C ALA A 115 6.40 1.54 -12.16
N ARG A 116 7.29 1.39 -13.14
CA ARG A 116 7.06 0.69 -14.40
C ARG A 116 7.84 -0.62 -14.53
N ASP A 117 8.66 -0.97 -13.53
CA ASP A 117 9.37 -2.25 -13.54
C ASP A 117 8.38 -3.38 -13.20
N GLY A 118 8.01 -4.17 -14.21
CA GLY A 118 7.07 -5.28 -14.06
C GLY A 118 7.51 -6.33 -13.03
N ARG A 119 8.82 -6.47 -12.76
CA ARG A 119 9.33 -7.38 -11.72
C ARG A 119 9.01 -6.83 -10.34
N TRP A 120 9.22 -5.52 -10.13
CA TRP A 120 8.84 -4.86 -8.90
C TRP A 120 7.33 -4.92 -8.67
N LEU A 121 6.53 -4.51 -9.66
CA LEU A 121 5.06 -4.49 -9.54
C LEU A 121 4.50 -5.87 -9.22
N LYS A 122 5.06 -6.93 -9.83
CA LYS A 122 4.70 -8.30 -9.51
C LYS A 122 4.97 -8.64 -8.05
N ILE A 123 6.17 -8.32 -7.54
CA ILE A 123 6.52 -8.55 -6.14
C ILE A 123 5.60 -7.73 -5.23
N ALA A 124 5.41 -6.44 -5.50
CA ALA A 124 4.61 -5.54 -4.67
C ALA A 124 3.15 -6.01 -4.49
N LYS A 125 2.55 -6.59 -5.54
CA LYS A 125 1.20 -7.19 -5.47
C LYS A 125 1.17 -8.57 -4.82
N ASP A 126 2.08 -9.45 -5.22
CA ASP A 126 2.05 -10.86 -4.80
C ASP A 126 2.55 -11.05 -3.37
N HIS A 127 3.41 -10.15 -2.88
CA HIS A 127 4.06 -10.30 -1.57
C HIS A 127 3.06 -10.36 -0.42
N THR A 128 1.99 -9.57 -0.46
CA THR A 128 0.94 -9.60 0.56
C THR A 128 0.30 -10.98 0.69
N PHE A 129 -0.19 -11.53 -0.43
CA PHE A 129 -0.80 -12.86 -0.44
C PHE A 129 0.20 -13.94 -0.04
N GLN A 130 1.46 -13.78 -0.45
CA GLN A 130 2.52 -14.72 -0.12
C GLN A 130 2.81 -14.77 1.38
N ILE A 131 2.83 -13.61 2.06
CA ILE A 131 2.97 -13.53 3.51
C ILE A 131 1.80 -14.24 4.20
N PHE A 132 0.55 -13.90 3.84
CA PHE A 132 -0.62 -14.52 4.46
C PHE A 132 -0.64 -16.05 4.27
N ARG A 133 -0.31 -16.54 3.07
CA ARG A 133 -0.19 -17.97 2.80
C ARG A 133 0.91 -18.63 3.64
N ALA A 134 2.06 -17.98 3.77
CA ALA A 134 3.16 -18.49 4.58
C ALA A 134 2.82 -18.52 6.08
N VAL A 135 2.16 -17.47 6.61
CA VAL A 135 1.65 -17.44 8.00
C VAL A 135 0.65 -18.56 8.24
N LEU A 136 -0.35 -18.72 7.36
CA LEU A 136 -1.36 -19.78 7.49
C LEU A 136 -0.72 -21.18 7.48
N GLN A 137 0.23 -21.41 6.57
CA GLN A 137 0.95 -22.69 6.48
C GLN A 137 1.76 -22.97 7.76
N LEU A 138 2.43 -21.97 8.31
CA LEU A 138 3.18 -22.12 9.56
C LEU A 138 2.27 -22.32 10.77
N ASN A 139 1.10 -21.69 10.78
CA ASN A 139 0.14 -21.82 11.87
C ASN A 139 -0.48 -23.22 11.98
N GLN A 140 -0.50 -23.99 10.89
CA GLN A 140 -0.90 -25.41 10.90
C GLN A 140 0.13 -26.33 11.57
N LEU A 141 1.37 -25.86 11.76
CA LEU A 141 2.43 -26.63 12.37
C LEU A 141 2.54 -26.36 13.88
N PRO A 142 2.84 -27.38 14.71
CA PRO A 142 3.24 -27.20 16.09
C PRO A 142 4.42 -26.23 16.21
N LYS A 143 4.40 -25.33 17.20
CA LYS A 143 5.43 -24.28 17.40
C LYS A 143 6.89 -24.76 17.27
N PRO A 144 7.33 -25.87 17.90
CA PRO A 144 8.72 -26.31 17.80
C PRO A 144 9.10 -26.80 16.39
N LEU A 145 8.14 -27.35 15.62
CA LEU A 145 8.39 -27.82 14.26
C LEU A 145 8.46 -26.70 13.23
N ARG A 146 7.99 -25.48 13.54
CA ARG A 146 8.02 -24.35 12.61
C ARG A 146 9.43 -23.93 12.25
N TRP A 147 10.37 -23.93 13.20
CA TRP A 147 11.74 -23.47 12.98
C TRP A 147 12.52 -24.27 11.92
N PRO A 148 12.54 -25.62 11.95
CA PRO A 148 13.20 -26.38 10.89
C PRO A 148 12.36 -26.39 9.61
N LEU A 149 11.03 -26.53 9.71
CA LEU A 149 10.19 -26.71 8.53
C LEU A 149 10.06 -25.46 7.68
N GLN A 150 10.16 -24.24 8.24
CA GLN A 150 10.10 -22.99 7.46
C GLN A 150 11.14 -22.93 6.32
N TRP A 151 12.24 -23.68 6.40
CA TRP A 151 13.24 -23.75 5.34
C TRP A 151 12.76 -24.54 4.12
N PHE A 152 11.94 -25.56 4.34
CA PHE A 152 11.46 -26.48 3.30
C PHE A 152 10.07 -26.11 2.77
N LEU A 153 9.28 -25.35 3.53
CA LEU A 153 7.94 -24.95 3.09
C LEU A 153 8.01 -24.06 1.84
N PRO A 154 7.25 -24.39 0.77
CA PRO A 154 7.32 -23.67 -0.50
C PRO A 154 6.93 -22.20 -0.34
N ASN A 155 5.92 -21.89 0.49
CA ASN A 155 5.50 -20.49 0.67
C ASN A 155 6.55 -19.64 1.40
N CYS A 156 7.24 -20.23 2.37
CA CYS A 156 8.32 -19.55 3.09
C CYS A 156 9.55 -19.36 2.18
N LYS A 157 9.86 -20.36 1.32
CA LYS A 157 10.93 -20.24 0.32
C LYS A 157 10.63 -19.14 -0.70
N ALA A 158 9.41 -19.11 -1.25
CA ALA A 158 8.97 -18.08 -2.17
C ALA A 158 8.99 -16.68 -1.53
N LEU A 159 8.59 -16.58 -0.26
CA LEU A 159 8.65 -15.32 0.48
C LEU A 159 10.08 -14.80 0.62
N ARG A 160 11.03 -15.66 1.02
CA ARG A 160 12.46 -15.29 1.07
C ARG A 160 13.01 -14.87 -0.29
N GLN A 161 12.59 -15.56 -1.35
CA GLN A 161 12.98 -15.21 -2.72
C GLN A 161 12.48 -13.83 -3.11
N GLN A 162 11.20 -13.52 -2.85
CA GLN A 162 10.63 -12.19 -3.12
C GLN A 162 11.37 -11.08 -2.37
N VAL A 163 11.74 -11.30 -1.10
CA VAL A 163 12.53 -10.33 -0.32
C VAL A 163 13.92 -10.15 -0.95
N SER A 164 14.57 -11.23 -1.36
CA SER A 164 15.88 -11.17 -2.04
C SER A 164 15.80 -10.43 -3.39
N ASP A 165 14.78 -10.69 -4.18
CA ASP A 165 14.59 -10.07 -5.49
C ASP A 165 14.24 -8.58 -5.34
N ALA A 166 13.39 -8.23 -4.36
CA ALA A 166 13.09 -6.84 -4.02
C ALA A 166 14.34 -6.06 -3.62
N ARG A 167 15.21 -6.63 -2.78
CA ARG A 167 16.52 -6.05 -2.45
C ARG A 167 17.33 -5.78 -3.69
N ARG A 168 17.44 -6.75 -4.59
CA ARG A 168 18.22 -6.61 -5.83
C ARG A 168 17.68 -5.50 -6.74
N ILE A 169 16.36 -5.36 -6.83
CA ILE A 169 15.71 -4.33 -7.65
C ILE A 169 15.86 -2.93 -7.04
N ILE A 170 15.73 -2.80 -5.71
CA ILE A 170 15.77 -1.51 -5.00
C ILE A 170 17.20 -1.04 -4.73
N ALA A 171 18.18 -1.95 -4.63
CA ALA A 171 19.55 -1.62 -4.27
C ALA A 171 20.22 -0.55 -5.15
N PRO A 172 20.13 -0.59 -6.50
CA PRO A 172 20.73 0.44 -7.35
C PRO A 172 20.17 1.84 -7.06
N GLU A 173 18.85 1.91 -6.86
CA GLU A 173 18.13 3.17 -6.66
C GLU A 173 18.36 3.71 -5.22
N THR A 174 18.58 2.79 -4.27
CA THR A 174 19.02 3.12 -2.91
C THR A 174 20.44 3.67 -2.91
N GLN A 175 21.38 3.01 -3.59
CA GLN A 175 22.78 3.42 -3.67
C GLN A 175 22.90 4.82 -4.29
N LYS A 176 22.18 5.05 -5.39
CA LYS A 176 22.09 6.36 -6.05
C LYS A 176 21.61 7.45 -5.07
N ARG A 177 20.59 7.20 -4.26
CA ARG A 177 20.09 8.15 -3.24
C ARG A 177 21.09 8.40 -2.12
N VAL A 178 21.77 7.36 -1.65
CA VAL A 178 22.81 7.49 -0.62
C VAL A 178 23.96 8.37 -1.12
N GLU A 179 24.39 8.18 -2.37
CA GLU A 179 25.41 9.03 -3.01
C GLU A 179 24.93 10.47 -3.17
N MET A 180 23.67 10.68 -3.58
CA MET A 180 23.06 12.01 -3.68
C MET A 180 23.00 12.72 -2.32
N MET A 181 22.65 12.02 -1.24
CA MET A 181 22.65 12.56 0.12
C MET A 181 24.06 12.93 0.59
N LYS A 182 25.05 12.08 0.33
CA LYS A 182 26.47 12.39 0.63
C LYS A 182 26.99 13.59 -0.17
N ALA A 183 26.65 13.68 -1.45
CA ALA A 183 27.02 14.83 -2.27
C ALA A 183 26.38 16.12 -1.73
N ARG A 184 25.15 16.04 -1.20
CA ARG A 184 24.45 17.17 -0.59
C ARG A 184 25.07 17.61 0.73
N SER A 185 25.52 16.68 1.59
CA SER A 185 26.24 17.03 2.82
C SER A 185 27.59 17.70 2.53
N LEU A 186 28.18 17.39 1.37
CA LEU A 186 29.37 18.07 0.83
C LEU A 186 29.08 19.40 0.11
N GLY A 187 27.86 19.92 0.20
CA GLY A 187 27.47 21.22 -0.37
C GLY A 187 27.20 21.22 -1.88
N LYS A 188 27.15 20.07 -2.56
CA LYS A 188 26.82 20.00 -3.99
C LYS A 188 25.31 20.20 -4.20
N LYS A 189 24.95 20.95 -5.26
CA LYS A 189 23.56 21.08 -5.70
C LYS A 189 23.11 19.79 -6.39
N VAL A 190 22.36 18.96 -5.67
CA VAL A 190 21.77 17.73 -6.19
C VAL A 190 20.25 17.91 -6.27
N PRO A 191 19.57 17.46 -7.35
CA PRO A 191 18.12 17.46 -7.42
C PRO A 191 17.50 16.73 -6.23
N LYS A 192 16.51 17.35 -5.58
CA LYS A 192 15.81 16.73 -4.46
C LYS A 192 14.79 15.73 -4.98
N THR A 193 14.98 14.45 -4.68
CA THR A 193 13.99 13.40 -4.98
C THR A 193 12.84 13.47 -3.97
N ILE A 194 11.60 13.46 -4.48
CA ILE A 194 10.37 13.55 -3.68
C ILE A 194 9.67 12.19 -3.77
N ASP A 195 10.27 11.18 -3.15
CA ASP A 195 9.73 9.82 -3.05
C ASP A 195 9.94 9.24 -1.65
N ALA A 196 9.17 8.21 -1.32
CA ALA A 196 9.23 7.59 0.00
C ALA A 196 10.59 6.95 0.28
N LEU A 197 11.30 6.42 -0.72
CA LEU A 197 12.63 5.84 -0.53
C LEU A 197 13.62 6.87 0.03
N SER A 198 13.61 8.08 -0.51
CA SER A 198 14.43 9.18 -0.01
C SER A 198 14.06 9.54 1.44
N TRP A 199 12.76 9.57 1.75
CA TRP A 199 12.29 9.90 3.09
C TRP A 199 12.60 8.82 4.12
N ILE A 200 12.50 7.55 3.74
CA ILE A 200 12.85 6.41 4.58
C ILE A 200 14.35 6.46 4.91
N LEU A 201 15.20 6.76 3.93
CA LEU A 201 16.64 6.91 4.14
C LEU A 201 16.98 8.11 5.04
N GLU A 202 16.29 9.25 4.86
CA GLU A 202 16.43 10.42 5.75
C GLU A 202 16.00 10.10 7.20
N VAL A 203 14.89 9.37 7.39
CA VAL A 203 14.34 9.06 8.72
C VAL A 203 15.13 7.96 9.43
N GLY A 204 15.68 7.03 8.66
CA GLY A 204 16.50 5.92 9.14
C GLY A 204 17.99 6.25 9.25
N GLU A 205 18.41 7.51 9.04
CA GLU A 205 19.80 7.91 9.20
C GLU A 205 20.31 7.58 10.61
N GLY A 206 21.44 6.87 10.69
CA GLY A 206 22.02 6.37 11.95
C GLY A 206 21.41 5.06 12.48
N LYS A 207 20.41 4.48 11.81
CA LYS A 207 19.85 3.16 12.15
C LYS A 207 20.29 2.10 11.14
N ASN A 208 20.53 0.88 11.60
CA ASN A 208 20.72 -0.27 10.71
C ASN A 208 19.35 -0.81 10.30
N PHE A 209 18.95 -0.61 9.05
CA PHE A 209 17.70 -1.14 8.52
C PHE A 209 17.84 -1.46 7.03
N ASP A 210 16.94 -2.29 6.52
CA ASP A 210 16.88 -2.63 5.11
C ASP A 210 15.79 -1.81 4.40
N PRO A 211 16.14 -0.92 3.45
CA PRO A 211 15.16 -0.15 2.69
C PRO A 211 14.15 -1.01 1.93
N ALA A 212 14.54 -2.21 1.48
CA ALA A 212 13.64 -3.12 0.77
C ALA A 212 12.54 -3.66 1.70
N HIS A 213 12.85 -3.92 2.96
CA HIS A 213 11.86 -4.34 3.97
C HIS A 213 10.78 -3.28 4.15
N VAL A 214 11.19 -2.02 4.33
CA VAL A 214 10.27 -0.89 4.53
C VAL A 214 9.41 -0.65 3.30
N GLN A 215 9.99 -0.77 2.11
CA GLN A 215 9.29 -0.60 0.84
C GLN A 215 8.27 -1.73 0.57
N LEU A 216 8.64 -2.98 0.88
CA LEU A 216 7.72 -4.11 0.80
C LEU A 216 6.54 -3.94 1.76
N ALA A 217 6.80 -3.57 3.01
CA ALA A 217 5.74 -3.31 3.99
C ALA A 217 4.82 -2.16 3.56
N LEU A 218 5.39 -1.04 3.09
CA LEU A 218 4.64 0.11 2.59
C LEU A 218 3.76 -0.27 1.39
N SER A 219 4.28 -1.10 0.49
CA SER A 219 3.54 -1.61 -0.67
C SER A 219 2.38 -2.49 -0.26
N VAL A 220 2.60 -3.42 0.69
CA VAL A 220 1.56 -4.31 1.21
C VAL A 220 0.37 -3.53 1.78
N VAL A 221 0.64 -2.54 2.63
CA VAL A 221 -0.43 -1.78 3.30
C VAL A 221 -1.16 -0.82 2.37
N SER A 222 -0.53 -0.38 1.29
CA SER A 222 -1.08 0.65 0.40
C SER A 222 -1.82 0.08 -0.80
N ILE A 223 -1.24 -0.93 -1.47
CA ILE A 223 -1.75 -1.42 -2.76
C ILE A 223 -3.07 -2.16 -2.58
N ASN A 224 -3.16 -3.04 -1.59
CA ASN A 224 -4.36 -3.85 -1.38
C ASN A 224 -5.54 -3.01 -0.89
N THR A 225 -5.28 -2.07 0.03
CA THR A 225 -6.32 -1.19 0.57
C THR A 225 -6.85 -0.25 -0.50
N ALA A 226 -5.97 0.44 -1.23
CA ALA A 226 -6.37 1.33 -2.33
C ALA A 226 -7.06 0.55 -3.46
N GLY A 227 -6.55 -0.62 -3.82
CA GLY A 227 -7.16 -1.47 -4.84
C GLY A 227 -8.56 -1.94 -4.45
N GLU A 228 -8.79 -2.30 -3.19
CA GLU A 228 -10.12 -2.68 -2.71
C GLU A 228 -11.08 -1.48 -2.69
N VAL A 229 -10.65 -0.33 -2.18
CA VAL A 229 -11.48 0.90 -2.19
C VAL A 229 -11.87 1.29 -3.61
N MET A 230 -10.93 1.24 -4.56
CA MET A 230 -11.22 1.51 -5.97
C MET A 230 -12.16 0.48 -6.58
N ALA A 231 -11.98 -0.81 -6.28
CA ALA A 231 -12.83 -1.87 -6.81
C ALA A 231 -14.28 -1.66 -6.34
N GLN A 232 -14.49 -1.42 -5.05
CA GLN A 232 -15.83 -1.19 -4.49
C GLN A 232 -16.46 0.07 -5.07
N ALA A 233 -15.71 1.18 -5.15
CA ALA A 233 -16.21 2.40 -5.75
C ALA A 233 -16.65 2.21 -7.22
N VAL A 234 -15.90 1.45 -8.02
CA VAL A 234 -16.30 1.13 -9.41
C VAL A 234 -17.55 0.24 -9.45
N MET A 235 -17.64 -0.75 -8.57
CA MET A 235 -18.83 -1.61 -8.48
C MET A 235 -20.08 -0.82 -8.06
N ASP A 236 -19.95 0.09 -7.10
CA ASP A 236 -21.05 0.96 -6.67
C ASP A 236 -21.51 1.90 -7.78
N LEU A 237 -20.59 2.39 -8.64
CA LEU A 237 -20.96 3.17 -9.83
C LEU A 237 -21.71 2.35 -10.88
N CYS A 238 -21.42 1.05 -11.00
CA CYS A 238 -22.18 0.16 -11.87
C CYS A 238 -23.60 -0.08 -11.35
N GLU A 239 -23.80 -0.09 -10.03
CA GLU A 239 -25.12 -0.21 -9.40
C GLU A 239 -25.90 1.11 -9.40
N HIS A 240 -25.21 2.25 -9.36
CA HIS A 240 -25.77 3.60 -9.30
C HIS A 240 -25.30 4.51 -10.46
N PRO A 241 -25.68 4.20 -11.72
CA PRO A 241 -25.22 4.93 -12.90
C PRO A 241 -25.66 6.40 -12.93
N GLU A 242 -26.73 6.76 -12.20
CA GLU A 242 -27.22 8.14 -12.05
C GLU A 242 -26.17 9.09 -11.44
N LEU A 243 -25.22 8.57 -10.66
CA LEU A 243 -24.17 9.37 -10.03
C LEU A 243 -23.03 9.71 -10.99
N ILE A 244 -22.86 8.96 -12.08
CA ILE A 244 -21.70 9.07 -12.98
C ILE A 244 -21.59 10.46 -13.59
N LEU A 245 -22.71 11.02 -14.09
CA LEU A 245 -22.71 12.33 -14.74
C LEU A 245 -22.33 13.43 -13.74
N ALA A 246 -22.96 13.45 -12.56
CA ALA A 246 -22.70 14.46 -11.54
C ALA A 246 -21.24 14.41 -11.05
N LEU A 247 -20.68 13.22 -10.83
CA LEU A 247 -19.28 13.05 -10.43
C LEU A 247 -18.30 13.52 -11.53
N ARG A 248 -18.61 13.25 -12.80
CA ARG A 248 -17.80 13.70 -13.93
C ARG A 248 -17.85 15.21 -14.10
N GLU A 249 -19.01 15.81 -13.97
CA GLU A 249 -19.18 17.27 -14.05
C GLU A 249 -18.41 17.98 -12.93
N GLU A 250 -18.53 17.50 -11.69
CA GLU A 250 -17.79 18.04 -10.55
C GLU A 250 -16.28 18.02 -10.81
N ILE A 251 -15.72 16.85 -11.18
CA ILE A 251 -14.27 16.74 -11.36
C ILE A 251 -13.77 17.57 -12.55
N ILE A 252 -14.52 17.63 -13.66
CA ILE A 252 -14.14 18.45 -14.82
C ILE A 252 -14.15 19.94 -14.45
N GLN A 253 -15.20 20.41 -13.78
CA GLN A 253 -15.33 21.81 -13.38
C GLN A 253 -14.20 22.22 -12.43
N VAL A 254 -13.97 21.43 -11.38
CA VAL A 254 -13.01 21.73 -10.32
C VAL A 254 -11.57 21.65 -10.82
N VAL A 255 -11.22 20.64 -11.64
CA VAL A 255 -9.88 20.48 -12.21
C VAL A 255 -9.62 21.49 -13.32
N LYS A 256 -10.61 21.85 -14.15
CA LYS A 256 -10.43 22.88 -15.18
C LYS A 256 -10.12 24.26 -14.58
N ALA A 257 -10.72 24.58 -13.43
CA ALA A 257 -10.49 25.86 -12.75
C ALA A 257 -9.13 25.94 -12.03
N ASN A 258 -8.70 24.84 -11.38
CA ASN A 258 -7.58 24.89 -10.43
C ASN A 258 -6.37 24.01 -10.83
N GLY A 259 -6.52 23.15 -11.84
CA GLY A 259 -5.54 22.12 -12.18
C GLY A 259 -5.42 21.02 -11.11
N TRP A 260 -4.44 20.13 -11.29
CA TRP A 260 -4.14 19.05 -10.34
C TRP A 260 -3.30 19.54 -9.17
N GLN A 261 -3.96 20.07 -8.14
CA GLN A 261 -3.33 20.56 -6.91
C GLN A 261 -3.98 19.95 -5.66
N LYS A 262 -3.26 19.95 -4.53
CA LYS A 262 -3.82 19.47 -3.26
C LYS A 262 -5.10 20.21 -2.86
N SER A 263 -5.12 21.52 -3.07
CA SER A 263 -6.27 22.40 -2.79
C SER A 263 -7.51 22.01 -3.60
N THR A 264 -7.31 21.55 -4.84
CA THR A 264 -8.37 21.13 -5.76
C THR A 264 -9.21 19.98 -5.18
N PHE A 265 -8.58 18.99 -4.54
CA PHE A 265 -9.31 17.84 -4.00
C PHE A 265 -10.29 18.21 -2.86
N TYR A 266 -10.04 19.28 -2.11
CA TYR A 266 -10.97 19.75 -1.08
C TYR A 266 -12.28 20.32 -1.65
N GLN A 267 -12.32 20.61 -2.96
CA GLN A 267 -13.50 21.10 -3.65
C GLN A 267 -14.36 19.97 -4.25
N LEU A 268 -13.85 18.73 -4.30
CA LEU A 268 -14.57 17.55 -4.82
C LEU A 268 -15.49 16.96 -3.74
N ARG A 269 -16.53 17.71 -3.36
CA ARG A 269 -17.41 17.37 -2.22
C ARG A 269 -18.27 16.15 -2.51
N LEU A 270 -18.81 16.03 -3.72
CA LEU A 270 -19.64 14.91 -4.14
C LEU A 270 -18.79 13.64 -4.26
N MET A 271 -17.62 13.72 -4.89
CA MET A 271 -16.68 12.60 -4.96
C MET A 271 -16.25 12.12 -3.57
N ASP A 272 -15.90 13.04 -2.66
CA ASP A 272 -15.54 12.70 -1.28
C ASP A 272 -16.70 12.03 -0.54
N SER A 273 -17.92 12.55 -0.70
CA SER A 273 -19.14 11.96 -0.11
C SER A 273 -19.40 10.55 -0.66
N PHE A 274 -19.29 10.36 -1.97
CA PHE A 274 -19.48 9.06 -2.63
C PHE A 274 -18.48 8.03 -2.13
N LEU A 275 -17.18 8.37 -2.10
CA LEU A 275 -16.13 7.47 -1.63
C LEU A 275 -16.27 7.13 -0.14
N LYS A 276 -16.75 8.07 0.68
CA LYS A 276 -17.07 7.82 2.10
C LYS A 276 -18.23 6.86 2.24
N GLU A 277 -19.29 7.02 1.45
CA GLU A 277 -20.45 6.15 1.50
C GLU A 277 -20.13 4.73 1.03
N SER A 278 -19.38 4.59 -0.07
CA SER A 278 -18.86 3.30 -0.54
C SER A 278 -18.06 2.58 0.56
N GLN A 279 -17.16 3.28 1.25
CA GLN A 279 -16.39 2.72 2.37
C GLN A 279 -17.24 2.43 3.61
N ARG A 280 -18.31 3.19 3.85
CA ARG A 280 -19.24 2.94 4.97
C ARG A 280 -20.01 1.64 4.75
N VAL A 281 -20.44 1.39 3.52
CA VAL A 281 -21.18 0.18 3.13
C VAL A 281 -20.25 -1.04 3.05
N HIS A 282 -19.05 -0.84 2.50
CA HIS A 282 -18.06 -1.88 2.24
C HIS A 282 -16.81 -1.70 3.10
N ALA A 283 -16.99 -1.59 4.41
CA ALA A 283 -15.86 -1.41 5.31
C ALA A 283 -14.85 -2.55 5.12
N LEU A 284 -13.57 -2.20 4.89
CA LEU A 284 -12.46 -3.09 4.51
C LEU A 284 -12.26 -4.31 5.43
N ASN A 285 -12.88 -4.32 6.61
CA ASN A 285 -12.81 -5.38 7.61
C ASN A 285 -14.16 -6.06 7.92
N TRP A 286 -15.23 -5.73 7.20
CA TRP A 286 -16.56 -6.28 7.43
C TRP A 286 -16.84 -7.43 6.46
N CYS A 287 -16.63 -8.65 6.95
CA CYS A 287 -17.11 -9.84 6.26
C CYS A 287 -18.65 -9.86 6.41
N LYS A 288 -19.40 -9.52 5.36
CA LYS A 288 -20.84 -9.79 5.33
C LYS A 288 -21.02 -11.30 5.49
N LYS A 289 -21.48 -11.74 6.65
CA LYS A 289 -22.09 -13.07 6.77
C LYS A 289 -23.34 -13.03 5.90
N SER A 290 -23.25 -13.58 4.69
CA SER A 290 -24.42 -13.98 3.93
C SER A 290 -25.15 -15.03 4.77
N PHE A 291 -26.17 -14.62 5.52
CA PHE A 291 -27.11 -15.58 6.08
C PHE A 291 -27.90 -16.15 4.89
N PRO A 292 -27.97 -17.47 4.70
CA PRO A 292 -28.90 -18.03 3.74
C PRO A 292 -30.31 -17.60 4.16
N SER A 293 -31.02 -16.93 3.25
CA SER A 293 -32.45 -16.72 3.36
C SER A 293 -33.11 -18.09 3.50
N GLN A 294 -33.88 -18.26 4.58
CA GLN A 294 -34.79 -19.40 4.74
C GLN A 294 -35.85 -19.40 3.63
#